data_AF-A0A2V9LFV9-F1
#
_entry.id   AF-A0A2V9LFV9-F1
#
_cell.length_a   1.000
_cell.length_b   1.000
_cell.length_c   1.000
_cell.angle_alpha   90.00
_cell.angle_beta   90.00
_cell.angle_gamma   90.00
#
_symmetry.space_group_name_H-M   'P 1'
#
loop_
_entity.id
_entity.type
_entity.pdbx_description
1 polymer ?
#
loop_
_entity_poly.entity_id
_entity_poly.type
_entity_poly.pdbx_seq_one_letter_code
_entity_poly.pdbx_strand_id
1 'polypeptide(L)'
;RVPYETWVLPLHRHASCEEDVTSWVQQLRLGRCLKSILRRLESVAPAYHIVLHTSPILSAKFEKADNLQTVKEDYHWHFEILPVIPSKSKSYSLKEVYYNSLLPEVAAEELRKVAVAA
;
A
#
# COMPACT_ATOMS: atom_id res chain seq x y z
N ARG A 1 2.94 10.01 -3.08
CA ARG A 1 2.84 10.22 -4.55
C ARG A 1 1.52 10.86 -4.92
N VAL A 2 0.39 10.35 -4.44
CA VAL A 2 -0.94 10.96 -4.64
C VAL A 2 -1.54 11.40 -3.31
N PRO A 3 -2.50 12.35 -3.30
CA PRO A 3 -3.22 12.71 -2.08
C PRO A 3 -3.91 11.49 -1.46
N TYR A 4 -3.86 11.38 -0.13
CA TYR A 4 -4.42 10.27 0.66
C TYR A 4 -3.89 8.87 0.33
N GLU A 5 -2.75 8.78 -0.36
CA GLU A 5 -2.04 7.51 -0.51
C GLU A 5 -1.78 6.88 0.86
N THR A 6 -2.13 5.59 0.98
CA THR A 6 -2.04 4.87 2.25
C THR A 6 -1.33 3.55 2.04
N TRP A 7 -0.33 3.27 2.85
CA TRP A 7 0.38 2.00 2.85
C TRP A 7 -0.05 1.15 4.05
N VAL A 8 -0.27 -0.13 3.83
CA VAL A 8 -0.61 -1.11 4.87
C VAL A 8 0.48 -2.17 4.90
N LEU A 9 1.25 -2.17 5.99
CA LEU A 9 2.39 -3.05 6.18
C LEU A 9 2.20 -3.92 7.43
N PRO A 10 2.70 -5.16 7.44
CA PRO A 10 2.86 -5.93 8.66
C PRO A 10 3.73 -5.21 9.69
N LEU A 11 3.50 -5.51 10.98
CA LEU A 11 4.39 -5.04 12.05
C LEU A 11 5.68 -5.86 12.10
N HIS A 12 5.61 -7.14 11.73
CA HIS A 12 6.76 -8.03 11.68
C HIS A 12 7.27 -8.12 10.26
N ARG A 13 8.58 -7.95 10.08
CA ARG A 13 9.19 -7.93 8.75
C ARG A 13 8.99 -9.27 8.04
N HIS A 14 8.38 -9.22 6.87
CA HIS A 14 8.28 -10.37 5.97
C HIS A 14 8.42 -9.92 4.51
N ALA A 15 9.13 -10.67 3.68
CA ALA A 15 9.34 -10.30 2.28
C ALA A 15 8.16 -10.70 1.37
N SER A 16 7.45 -11.77 1.74
CA SER A 16 6.42 -12.41 0.90
C SER A 16 5.07 -12.42 1.62
N CYS A 17 4.03 -11.85 1.00
CA CYS A 17 2.68 -11.83 1.59
C CYS A 17 2.07 -13.24 1.70
N GLU A 18 2.33 -14.09 0.71
CA GLU A 18 1.80 -15.44 0.57
C GLU A 18 2.33 -16.41 1.63
N GLU A 19 3.54 -16.18 2.13
CA GLU A 19 4.16 -16.96 3.21
C GLU A 19 3.82 -16.40 4.60
N ASP A 20 3.58 -15.08 4.71
CA ASP A 20 3.25 -14.41 5.98
C ASP A 20 1.79 -14.65 6.39
N VAL A 21 0.84 -14.43 5.47
CA VAL A 21 -0.61 -14.38 5.76
C VAL A 21 -1.27 -15.74 5.54
N THR A 22 -0.77 -16.77 6.24
CA THR A 22 -1.20 -18.16 6.05
C THR A 22 -2.31 -18.60 6.98
N SER A 23 -2.37 -18.06 8.21
CA SER A 23 -3.41 -18.44 9.18
C SER A 23 -4.69 -17.62 9.02
N TRP A 24 -5.83 -18.25 9.32
CA TRP A 24 -7.14 -17.57 9.35
C TRP A 24 -7.14 -16.32 10.24
N VAL A 25 -6.42 -16.37 11.38
CA VAL A 25 -6.35 -15.25 12.31
C VAL A 25 -5.61 -14.06 11.69
N GLN A 26 -4.50 -14.29 10.99
CA GLN A 26 -3.77 -13.24 10.28
C GLN A 26 -4.61 -12.66 9.13
N GLN A 27 -5.24 -13.53 8.34
CA GLN A 27 -6.13 -13.12 7.24
C GLN A 27 -7.29 -12.24 7.74
N LEU A 28 -7.93 -12.63 8.84
CA LEU A 28 -9.03 -11.88 9.44
C LEU A 28 -8.55 -10.52 9.98
N ARG A 29 -7.38 -10.46 10.62
CA ARG A 29 -6.79 -9.20 11.12
C ARG A 29 -6.47 -8.25 9.97
N LEU A 30 -5.85 -8.76 8.91
CA LEU A 30 -5.57 -7.99 7.70
C LEU A 30 -6.86 -7.48 7.05
N GLY A 31 -7.86 -8.36 6.87
CA GLY A 31 -9.16 -7.99 6.30
C GLY A 31 -9.88 -6.92 7.11
N ARG A 32 -9.84 -6.98 8.45
CA ARG A 32 -10.40 -5.93 9.33
C ARG A 32 -9.64 -4.61 9.18
N CYS A 33 -8.32 -4.66 9.13
CA CYS A 33 -7.47 -3.49 8.92
C CYS A 33 -7.78 -2.82 7.58
N LEU A 34 -7.76 -3.59 6.48
CA LEU A 34 -8.08 -3.11 5.14
C LEU A 34 -9.50 -2.53 5.08
N LYS A 35 -10.51 -3.24 5.61
CA LYS A 35 -11.89 -2.73 5.66
C LYS A 35 -11.98 -1.38 6.37
N SER A 36 -11.30 -1.22 7.51
CA SER A 36 -11.28 0.04 8.25
C SER A 36 -10.64 1.16 7.44
N ILE A 37 -9.53 0.89 6.75
CA ILE A 37 -8.82 1.88 5.94
C ILE A 37 -9.63 2.26 4.70
N LEU A 38 -10.18 1.28 3.98
CA LEU A 38 -10.97 1.53 2.78
C LEU A 38 -12.22 2.35 3.08
N ARG A 39 -12.92 2.09 4.20
CA ARG A 39 -14.06 2.92 4.64
C ARG A 39 -13.68 4.37 4.93
N ARG A 40 -12.46 4.63 5.41
CA ARG A 40 -11.96 6.01 5.60
C ARG A 40 -11.61 6.64 4.26
N LEU A 41 -11.04 5.88 3.33
CA LEU A 41 -10.70 6.38 2.00
C LEU A 41 -11.94 6.65 1.15
N GLU A 42 -13.02 5.90 1.33
CA GLU A 42 -14.31 6.13 0.68
C GLU A 42 -14.92 7.51 1.04
N SER A 43 -14.55 8.11 2.16
CA SER A 43 -15.02 9.46 2.49
C SER A 43 -14.32 10.57 1.69
N VAL A 44 -13.18 10.28 1.05
CA VAL A 44 -12.39 11.25 0.28
C VAL A 44 -12.41 10.99 -1.22
N ALA A 45 -12.58 9.73 -1.65
CA ALA A 45 -12.67 9.36 -3.06
C ALA A 45 -13.63 8.18 -3.27
N PRO A 46 -14.46 8.20 -4.33
CA PRO A 46 -15.41 7.11 -4.62
C PRO A 46 -14.75 5.86 -5.22
N ALA A 47 -13.49 5.96 -5.66
CA ALA A 47 -12.74 4.87 -6.28
C ALA A 47 -11.28 4.90 -5.83
N TYR A 48 -10.64 3.74 -5.85
CA TYR A 48 -9.24 3.55 -5.45
C TYR A 48 -8.61 2.36 -6.19
N HIS A 49 -7.29 2.38 -6.33
CA HIS A 49 -6.49 1.22 -6.72
C HIS A 49 -5.84 0.61 -5.48
N ILE A 50 -5.78 -0.72 -5.42
CA ILE A 50 -5.02 -1.46 -4.39
C ILE A 50 -3.95 -2.26 -5.12
N VAL A 51 -2.70 -2.07 -4.73
CA VAL A 51 -1.55 -2.77 -5.29
C VAL A 51 -0.87 -3.56 -4.18
N LEU A 52 -0.65 -4.86 -4.41
CA LEU A 52 0.15 -5.69 -3.52
C LEU A 52 1.60 -5.69 -3.99
N HIS A 53 2.48 -5.20 -3.14
CA HIS A 53 3.93 -5.25 -3.30
C HIS A 53 4.45 -6.44 -2.47
N THR A 54 4.83 -7.52 -3.15
CA THR A 54 5.37 -8.75 -2.53
C THR A 54 6.68 -9.14 -3.21
N SER A 55 7.47 -9.99 -2.58
CA SER A 55 8.73 -10.47 -3.14
C SER A 55 8.54 -11.12 -4.51
N PRO A 56 9.53 -11.02 -5.41
CA PRO A 56 9.54 -11.81 -6.63
C PRO A 56 9.60 -13.31 -6.31
N ILE A 57 9.18 -14.13 -7.28
CA ILE A 57 9.25 -15.59 -7.16
C ILE A 57 10.72 -16.02 -7.18
N LEU A 58 11.30 -16.34 -6.02
CA LEU A 58 12.72 -16.66 -5.88
C LEU A 58 13.14 -17.95 -6.60
N SER A 59 12.21 -18.85 -6.91
CA SER A 59 12.47 -20.09 -7.66
C SER A 59 12.54 -19.90 -9.18
N ALA A 60 12.16 -18.72 -9.69
CA ALA A 60 12.25 -18.43 -11.11
C ALA A 60 13.71 -18.20 -11.52
N LYS A 61 14.14 -18.79 -12.63
CA LYS A 61 15.48 -18.62 -13.18
C LYS A 61 15.61 -17.23 -13.81
N PHE A 62 16.00 -16.24 -13.00
CA PHE A 62 16.35 -14.92 -13.50
C PHE A 62 17.82 -14.86 -13.90
N GLU A 63 18.14 -14.12 -14.97
CA GLU A 63 19.52 -13.90 -15.45
C GLU A 63 20.44 -13.26 -14.40
N LYS A 64 19.87 -12.71 -13.31
CA LYS A 64 20.58 -12.08 -12.19
C LYS A 64 20.15 -12.65 -10.82
N ALA A 65 19.92 -13.96 -10.73
CA ALA A 65 19.48 -14.62 -9.50
C ALA A 65 20.40 -14.34 -8.29
N ASP A 66 21.71 -14.12 -8.52
CA ASP A 66 22.67 -13.80 -7.46
C ASP A 66 22.37 -12.49 -6.72
N ASN A 67 21.70 -11.53 -7.37
CA ASN A 67 21.31 -10.27 -6.75
C ASN A 67 20.04 -10.38 -5.89
N LEU A 68 19.37 -11.54 -5.88
CA LEU A 68 18.12 -11.75 -5.14
C LEU A 68 18.33 -12.50 -3.82
N GLN A 69 19.59 -12.80 -3.45
CA GLN A 69 19.90 -13.61 -2.26
C GLN A 69 19.46 -12.94 -0.95
N THR A 70 19.58 -11.61 -0.84
CA THR A 70 19.23 -10.84 0.36
C THR A 70 17.80 -10.28 0.35
N VAL A 71 16.99 -10.59 -0.67
CA VAL A 71 15.61 -10.06 -0.79
C VAL A 71 14.75 -10.42 0.43
N LYS A 72 14.96 -11.60 1.01
CA LYS A 72 14.27 -12.03 2.23
C LYS A 72 14.61 -11.16 3.44
N GLU A 73 15.70 -10.41 3.40
CA GLU A 73 16.23 -9.56 4.48
C GLU A 73 15.97 -8.07 4.20
N ASP A 74 16.07 -7.66 2.95
CA ASP A 74 15.99 -6.25 2.53
C ASP A 74 14.57 -5.79 2.22
N TYR A 75 13.67 -6.72 1.88
CA TYR A 75 12.32 -6.39 1.42
C TYR A 75 11.25 -6.61 2.49
N HIS A 76 10.23 -5.75 2.48
CA HIS A 76 9.03 -5.87 3.32
C HIS A 76 7.78 -5.68 2.46
N TRP A 77 6.97 -6.73 2.36
CA TRP A 77 5.73 -6.69 1.59
C TRP A 77 4.74 -5.68 2.19
N HIS A 78 3.92 -5.09 1.33
CA HIS A 78 2.87 -4.16 1.75
C HIS A 78 1.78 -3.98 0.70
N PHE A 79 0.64 -3.44 1.12
CA PHE A 79 -0.35 -2.87 0.20
C PHE A 79 -0.09 -1.37 0.03
N GLU A 80 -0.16 -0.91 -1.22
CA GLU A 80 -0.25 0.50 -1.58
C GLU A 80 -1.68 0.77 -2.07
N ILE A 81 -2.38 1.69 -1.42
CA ILE A 81 -3.74 2.10 -1.76
C ILE A 81 -3.68 3.52 -2.30
N LEU A 82 -4.18 3.70 -3.53
CA LEU A 82 -4.13 4.94 -4.29
C LEU A 82 -5.56 5.42 -4.60
N PRO A 83 -6.09 6.39 -3.83
CA PRO A 83 -7.40 6.98 -4.11
C PRO A 83 -7.42 7.70 -5.46
N VAL A 84 -8.49 7.49 -6.23
CA VAL A 84 -8.71 8.15 -7.53
C VAL A 84 -9.33 9.51 -7.27
N ILE A 85 -8.47 10.52 -7.11
CA ILE A 85 -8.89 11.90 -6.88
C ILE A 85 -8.69 12.69 -8.18
N PRO A 86 -9.72 13.40 -8.68
CA PRO A 86 -9.59 14.27 -9.83
C PRO A 86 -8.55 15.37 -9.54
N SER A 87 -7.36 15.24 -10.09
CA SER A 87 -6.32 16.26 -9.96
C SER A 87 -6.62 17.44 -10.89
N LYS A 88 -6.62 18.67 -10.33
CA LYS A 88 -6.63 19.91 -11.14
C LYS A 88 -5.27 20.18 -11.79
N SER A 89 -4.20 19.54 -11.30
CA SER A 89 -2.85 19.73 -11.81
C SER A 89 -2.65 18.84 -13.04
N LYS A 90 -2.51 19.46 -14.22
CA LYS A 90 -1.90 18.82 -15.38
C LYS A 90 -0.46 18.53 -15.00
N SER A 91 -0.18 17.32 -14.52
CA SER A 91 1.17 16.88 -14.21
C SER A 91 2.06 17.22 -15.40
N TYR A 92 2.99 18.17 -15.22
CA TYR A 92 4.05 18.36 -16.19
C TYR A 92 4.76 17.02 -16.34
N SER A 93 4.90 16.54 -17.57
CA SER A 93 5.32 15.20 -17.92
C SER A 93 6.82 14.99 -17.69
N LEU A 94 7.26 15.06 -16.44
CA LEU A 94 8.46 14.36 -16.01
C LEU A 94 7.98 12.97 -15.62
N LYS A 95 8.34 11.95 -16.43
CA LYS A 95 7.75 10.59 -16.41
C LYS A 95 7.70 9.90 -15.04
N GLU A 96 8.46 10.38 -14.06
CA GLU A 96 8.63 9.73 -12.75
C GLU A 96 8.52 10.70 -11.56
N VAL A 97 8.09 11.94 -11.79
CA VAL A 97 7.90 12.93 -10.70
C VAL A 97 6.42 13.19 -10.49
N TYR A 98 5.92 12.85 -9.31
CA TYR A 98 4.53 13.05 -8.93
C TYR A 98 4.37 14.34 -8.12
N TYR A 99 3.38 15.15 -8.50
CA TYR A 99 2.95 16.29 -7.69
C TYR A 99 1.85 15.85 -6.72
N ASN A 100 2.11 15.99 -5.42
CA ASN A 100 1.12 15.80 -4.37
C ASN A 100 0.78 17.16 -3.73
N SER A 101 -0.46 17.61 -3.89
CA SER A 101 -0.93 18.88 -3.32
C SER A 101 -1.27 18.80 -1.82
N LEU A 102 -1.32 17.59 -1.25
CA LEU A 102 -1.70 17.37 0.14
C LEU A 102 -0.55 16.74 0.92
N LEU A 103 -0.15 17.38 2.01
CA LEU A 103 0.87 16.86 2.90
C LEU A 103 0.39 15.56 3.58
N PRO A 104 1.25 14.54 3.71
CA PRO A 104 0.86 13.27 4.31
C PRO A 104 0.42 13.41 5.78
N GLU A 105 0.98 14.38 6.52
CA GLU A 105 0.62 14.66 7.91
C GLU A 105 -0.84 15.11 8.03
N VAL A 106 -1.26 16.00 7.12
CA VAL A 106 -2.63 16.52 7.05
C VAL A 106 -3.59 15.42 6.61
N ALA A 107 -3.23 14.68 5.55
CA ALA A 107 -4.03 13.55 5.07
C ALA A 107 -4.27 12.51 6.19
N ALA A 108 -3.23 12.17 6.95
CA ALA A 108 -3.33 11.23 8.05
C ALA A 108 -4.20 11.74 9.19
N GLU A 109 -4.16 13.04 9.49
CA GLU A 109 -5.02 13.65 10.51
C GLU A 109 -6.49 13.64 10.08
N GLU A 110 -6.78 13.99 8.84
CA GLU A 110 -8.14 13.98 8.28
C GLU A 110 -8.74 12.57 8.25
N LEU A 111 -7.99 11.58 7.74
CA LEU A 111 -8.45 10.20 7.72
C LEU A 111 -8.68 9.64 9.13
N ARG A 112 -7.93 10.08 10.15
CA ARG A 112 -8.14 9.67 11.55
C ARG A 112 -9.46 10.17 12.13
N LYS A 113 -9.93 11.36 11.72
CA LYS A 113 -11.20 11.96 12.18
C LYS A 113 -12.44 11.25 11.65
N VAL A 114 -12.32 10.50 10.55
CA VAL A 114 -13.44 9.76 9.96
C VAL A 114 -13.87 8.62 10.90
N ALA A 115 -15.13 8.65 11.33
CA ALA A 115 -15.70 7.58 12.14
C ALA A 115 -16.01 6.36 11.25
N VAL A 116 -15.43 5.21 11.59
CA VAL A 116 -15.74 3.93 10.94
C VAL A 116 -16.59 3.13 11.90
N ALA A 117 -17.84 2.85 11.53
CA ALA A 117 -18.66 1.91 12.28
C ALA A 117 -17.97 0.52 12.31
N ALA A 118 -17.94 -0.11 13.49
CA ALA A 118 -17.32 -1.42 13.70
C ALA A 118 -17.90 -2.50 12.77
#